data_AF-A0A818CQ98-F1
#
_entry.id   AF-A0A818CQ98-F1
#
_cell.length_a   1.000
_cell.length_b   1.000
_cell.length_c   1.000
_cell.angle_alpha   90.00
_cell.angle_beta   90.00
_cell.angle_gamma   90.00
#
_symmetry.space_group_name_H-M   'P 1'
#
loop_
_entity.id
_entity.type
_entity.pdbx_description
1 polymer ?
#
loop_
_entity_poly.entity_id
_entity_poly.type
_entity_poly.pdbx_seq_one_letter_code
_entity_poly.pdbx_strand_id
1 'polypeptide(L)'
;MKNEKLLIREIFFALLDLLSKPQICSYLDGDQQTKVPYQEIYKCITNLLMKLASEKVNSVQFKNDDSTIQKYTITFTAMYKRVEHNLHVNIHTEQRVVSDNITTLLILSFLRNLSDRTIIVPWLLGIGLAKSIVECLKIVEISFYTAHQIVSIIYNISRHDEGGDELNTFDGLQILKSIQSSNSESLTGKNNLIISMTIALLSTPKQIRSDNKQMTGILNRLLQITMEAAEAVDHRGSYGFHVSEPLAVFTKVFVDDHSLDYVLTHAETDPQLDAASKIDLFVNLFMKFRGAFVENNQLEQFTCTALLNILWSISFQDQYKTKLQQNKNFLKTINTLAMDDTEKVVNEYVPRSIESMTKAANGILYNLQELLGGKKVDIADDQLVPNIGDQIPIIMISYAHANNHFCDNILVEFQERRNLFRIWIDRDHSSTNEDIWEKIALGIKQSRLVVCLLSQEYYNSNTENLDDSEVQELLKTIEATIKVTQTQTYSQQQETEQHTMPMPAPKDAEIIKPTIIFNVKKPHEEWTVDDIHAWFGNYKVPDTLMKLYDFQSVAEMQEYAIKLCTDSKTEFI
;
A
#
# COMPACT_ATOMS: atom_id res chain seq x y z
N MET A 1 -23.66 -2.51 13.54
CA MET A 1 -22.34 -2.41 12.87
C MET A 1 -22.17 -3.36 11.67
N LYS A 2 -22.20 -4.70 11.77
CA LYS A 2 -22.00 -5.58 10.58
C LYS A 2 -23.00 -5.32 9.44
N ASN A 3 -24.29 -5.15 9.75
CA ASN A 3 -25.32 -4.85 8.74
C ASN A 3 -25.18 -3.46 8.11
N GLU A 4 -24.57 -2.51 8.81
CA GLU A 4 -24.38 -1.14 8.32
C GLU A 4 -23.24 -1.08 7.30
N LYS A 5 -22.11 -1.74 7.58
CA LYS A 5 -20.99 -1.84 6.62
C LYS A 5 -21.39 -2.54 5.33
N LEU A 6 -22.23 -3.58 5.43
CA LEU A 6 -22.78 -4.27 4.27
C LEU A 6 -23.68 -3.34 3.45
N LEU A 7 -24.61 -2.61 4.10
CA LEU A 7 -25.50 -1.67 3.44
C LEU A 7 -24.74 -0.53 2.74
N ILE A 8 -23.70 0.02 3.37
CA ILE A 8 -22.87 1.07 2.78
C ILE A 8 -22.15 0.57 1.52
N ARG A 9 -21.65 -0.67 1.56
CA ARG A 9 -21.02 -1.33 0.43
C ARG A 9 -22.01 -1.60 -0.71
N GLU A 10 -23.23 -2.04 -0.40
CA GLU A 10 -24.30 -2.23 -1.40
C GLU A 10 -24.69 -0.90 -2.06
N ILE A 11 -24.90 0.16 -1.27
CA ILE A 11 -25.19 1.51 -1.78
C ILE A 11 -24.04 1.98 -2.68
N PHE A 12 -22.79 1.76 -2.28
CA PHE A 12 -21.62 2.12 -3.08
C PHE A 12 -21.64 1.47 -4.46
N PHE A 13 -21.84 0.15 -4.54
CA PHE A 13 -21.87 -0.56 -5.82
C PHE A 13 -23.13 -0.24 -6.64
N ALA A 14 -24.28 0.01 -6.00
CA ALA A 14 -25.47 0.47 -6.70
C ALA A 14 -25.24 1.84 -7.36
N LEU A 15 -24.53 2.77 -6.69
CA LEU A 15 -24.14 4.06 -7.28
C LEU A 15 -23.16 3.89 -8.45
N LEU A 16 -22.23 2.94 -8.36
CA LEU A 16 -21.32 2.60 -9.46
C LEU A 16 -22.04 1.94 -10.64
N ASP A 17 -23.00 1.05 -10.41
CA ASP A 17 -23.85 0.47 -11.45
C ASP A 17 -24.64 1.55 -12.20
N LEU A 18 -25.05 2.61 -11.49
CA LEU A 18 -25.68 3.76 -12.13
C LEU A 18 -24.67 4.52 -13.02
N LEU A 19 -23.51 4.87 -12.48
CA LEU A 19 -22.45 5.56 -13.25
C LEU A 19 -21.91 4.76 -14.44
N SER A 20 -22.12 3.45 -14.44
CA SER A 20 -21.61 2.54 -15.48
C SER A 20 -22.60 2.28 -16.61
N LYS A 21 -23.71 3.01 -16.67
CA LYS A 21 -24.63 2.89 -17.80
C LYS A 21 -24.00 3.46 -19.08
N PRO A 22 -24.27 2.86 -20.25
CA PRO A 22 -23.67 3.25 -21.51
C PRO A 22 -23.75 4.75 -21.81
N GLN A 23 -24.89 5.39 -21.54
CA GLN A 23 -25.11 6.81 -21.80
C GLN A 23 -24.19 7.71 -20.96
N ILE A 24 -23.89 7.31 -19.72
CA ILE A 24 -22.96 8.04 -18.84
C ILE A 24 -21.52 7.77 -19.26
N CYS A 25 -21.16 6.52 -19.56
CA CYS A 25 -19.83 6.20 -20.07
C CYS A 25 -19.52 6.94 -21.37
N SER A 26 -20.44 6.95 -22.35
CA SER A 26 -20.31 7.72 -23.58
C SER A 26 -20.10 9.21 -23.31
N TYR A 27 -20.85 9.79 -22.36
CA TYR A 27 -20.65 11.19 -21.95
C TYR A 27 -19.26 11.42 -21.36
N LEU A 28 -18.79 10.53 -20.48
CA LEU A 28 -17.46 10.63 -19.86
C LEU A 28 -16.34 10.47 -20.89
N ASP A 29 -16.53 9.61 -21.90
CA ASP A 29 -15.61 9.45 -23.03
C ASP A 29 -15.64 10.64 -24.02
N GLY A 30 -16.53 11.61 -23.81
CA GLY A 30 -16.66 12.79 -24.67
C GLY A 30 -17.45 12.56 -25.96
N ASP A 31 -18.17 11.43 -26.07
CA ASP A 31 -19.06 11.16 -27.18
C ASP A 31 -20.34 12.02 -27.05
N GLN A 32 -20.59 12.85 -28.07
CA GLN A 32 -21.73 13.75 -28.13
C GLN A 32 -22.99 13.11 -28.74
N GLN A 33 -22.94 11.84 -29.16
CA GLN A 33 -24.05 11.16 -29.84
C GLN A 33 -25.13 10.59 -28.90
N THR A 34 -25.35 11.20 -27.72
CA THR A 34 -26.37 10.71 -26.78
C THR A 34 -27.75 11.30 -27.09
N LYS A 35 -28.80 10.47 -27.11
CA LYS A 35 -30.21 10.91 -27.25
C LYS A 35 -30.72 11.75 -26.07
N VAL A 36 -30.02 11.73 -24.94
CA VAL A 36 -30.38 12.46 -23.72
C VAL A 36 -29.69 13.83 -23.72
N PRO A 37 -30.39 14.92 -23.32
CA PRO A 37 -29.78 16.24 -23.24
C PRO A 37 -28.56 16.25 -22.32
N TYR A 38 -27.44 16.77 -22.80
CA TYR A 38 -26.16 16.83 -22.10
C TYR A 38 -26.25 17.40 -20.67
N GLN A 39 -27.10 18.40 -20.46
CA GLN A 39 -27.33 19.02 -19.14
C GLN A 39 -27.94 18.06 -18.11
N GLU A 40 -28.82 17.16 -18.55
CA GLU A 40 -29.46 16.16 -17.68
C GLU A 40 -28.48 15.07 -17.28
N ILE A 41 -27.65 14.62 -18.24
CA ILE A 41 -26.55 13.67 -17.96
C ILE A 41 -25.55 14.28 -16.96
N TYR A 42 -25.14 15.53 -17.20
CA TYR A 42 -24.23 16.27 -16.32
C TYR A 42 -24.76 16.38 -14.88
N LYS A 43 -26.04 16.75 -14.71
CA LYS A 43 -26.68 16.87 -13.39
C LYS A 43 -26.74 15.52 -12.67
N CYS A 44 -27.04 14.45 -13.39
CA CYS A 44 -27.04 13.09 -12.86
C CYS A 44 -25.64 12.68 -12.36
N ILE A 45 -24.61 12.82 -13.20
CA ILE A 45 -23.22 12.49 -12.85
C ILE A 45 -22.76 13.29 -11.63
N THR A 46 -23.03 14.59 -11.61
CA THR A 46 -22.67 15.47 -10.49
C THR A 46 -23.30 14.98 -9.18
N ASN A 47 -24.60 14.64 -9.19
CA ASN A 47 -25.28 14.14 -8.00
C ASN A 47 -24.75 12.78 -7.54
N LEU A 48 -24.47 11.86 -8.46
CA LEU A 48 -23.93 10.53 -8.15
C LEU A 48 -22.51 10.65 -7.56
N LEU A 49 -21.65 11.46 -8.18
CA LEU A 49 -20.30 11.68 -7.69
C LEU A 49 -20.26 12.43 -6.37
N MET A 50 -21.13 13.42 -6.13
CA MET A 50 -21.25 14.05 -4.80
C MET A 50 -21.59 13.04 -3.72
N LYS A 51 -22.48 12.08 -4.01
CA LYS A 51 -22.82 10.99 -3.07
C LYS A 51 -21.64 10.04 -2.86
N LEU A 52 -20.93 9.67 -3.92
CA LEU A 52 -19.73 8.81 -3.82
C LEU A 52 -18.55 9.50 -3.14
N ALA A 53 -18.41 10.81 -3.29
CA ALA A 53 -17.40 11.62 -2.63
C ALA A 53 -17.72 11.90 -1.15
N SER A 54 -18.93 11.56 -0.68
CA SER A 54 -19.35 11.78 0.71
C SER A 54 -18.64 10.84 1.69
N GLU A 55 -18.45 11.29 2.93
CA GLU A 55 -17.67 10.57 3.95
C GLU A 55 -18.21 9.20 4.31
N LYS A 56 -19.52 8.95 4.14
CA LYS A 56 -20.11 7.63 4.41
C LYS A 56 -19.58 6.55 3.46
N VAL A 57 -19.33 6.91 2.20
CA VAL A 57 -18.76 6.00 1.21
C VAL A 57 -17.29 5.70 1.50
N ASN A 58 -16.58 6.58 2.22
CA ASN A 58 -15.23 6.27 2.67
C ASN A 58 -15.21 5.06 3.62
N SER A 59 -16.30 4.74 4.30
CA SER A 59 -16.35 3.57 5.21
C SER A 59 -16.55 2.22 4.49
N VAL A 60 -16.62 2.20 3.15
CA VAL A 60 -16.68 0.96 2.37
C VAL A 60 -15.41 0.15 2.64
N GLN A 61 -15.60 -1.09 3.08
CA GLN A 61 -14.51 -2.05 3.26
C GLN A 61 -14.38 -2.89 1.99
N PHE A 62 -13.17 -2.90 1.44
CA PHE A 62 -12.75 -3.77 0.34
C PHE A 62 -12.01 -4.99 0.91
N LYS A 63 -12.00 -6.09 0.16
CA LYS A 63 -11.21 -7.28 0.47
C LYS A 63 -10.13 -7.46 -0.61
N ASN A 64 -9.06 -8.20 -0.30
CA ASN A 64 -7.95 -8.45 -1.23
C ASN A 64 -8.43 -9.13 -2.54
N ASP A 65 -9.51 -9.91 -2.46
CA ASP A 65 -10.10 -10.69 -3.55
C ASP A 65 -11.36 -10.05 -4.16
N ASP A 66 -11.59 -8.75 -3.90
CA ASP A 66 -12.83 -8.08 -4.28
C ASP A 66 -12.91 -7.77 -5.78
N SER A 67 -13.16 -8.81 -6.57
CA SER A 67 -13.36 -8.73 -8.02
C SER A 67 -14.59 -7.90 -8.43
N THR A 68 -15.50 -7.59 -7.50
CA THR A 68 -16.67 -6.75 -7.76
C THR A 68 -16.28 -5.40 -8.38
N ILE A 69 -15.16 -4.82 -7.93
CA ILE A 69 -14.70 -3.53 -8.43
C ILE A 69 -14.23 -3.60 -9.90
N GLN A 70 -13.75 -4.76 -10.35
CA GLN A 70 -13.24 -4.95 -11.72
C GLN A 70 -14.33 -4.77 -12.78
N LYS A 71 -15.60 -5.04 -12.44
CA LYS A 71 -16.78 -4.79 -13.29
C LYS A 71 -16.85 -3.33 -13.78
N TYR A 72 -16.29 -2.40 -13.02
CA TYR A 72 -16.38 -0.96 -13.27
C TYR A 72 -15.18 -0.38 -14.01
N THR A 73 -14.23 -1.22 -14.46
CA THR A 73 -12.98 -0.78 -15.13
C THR A 73 -13.23 0.23 -16.26
N ILE A 74 -14.21 -0.02 -17.12
CA ILE A 74 -14.56 0.89 -18.25
C ILE A 74 -15.01 2.26 -17.72
N THR A 75 -15.86 2.27 -16.69
CA THR A 75 -16.39 3.49 -16.07
C THR A 75 -15.28 4.33 -15.45
N PHE A 76 -14.38 3.72 -14.69
CA PHE A 76 -13.24 4.41 -14.11
C PHE A 76 -12.27 4.91 -15.18
N THR A 77 -12.07 4.13 -16.24
CA THR A 77 -11.30 4.53 -17.42
C THR A 77 -11.83 5.79 -18.06
N ALA A 78 -13.15 5.83 -18.31
CA ALA A 78 -13.82 6.99 -18.86
C ALA A 78 -13.73 8.21 -17.92
N MET A 79 -13.84 7.99 -16.60
CA MET A 79 -13.73 9.07 -15.61
C MET A 79 -12.37 9.77 -15.62
N TYR A 80 -11.25 9.05 -15.55
CA TYR A 80 -9.94 9.72 -15.52
C TYR A 80 -9.57 10.30 -16.89
N LYS A 81 -9.96 9.66 -18.01
CA LYS A 81 -9.80 10.25 -19.36
C LYS A 81 -10.57 11.56 -19.49
N ARG A 82 -11.76 11.65 -18.88
CA ARG A 82 -12.54 12.89 -18.81
C ARG A 82 -11.80 13.98 -18.06
N VAL A 83 -11.15 13.64 -16.96
CA VAL A 83 -10.30 14.56 -16.18
C VAL A 83 -9.16 15.07 -17.05
N GLU A 84 -8.38 14.18 -17.67
CA GLU A 84 -7.28 14.55 -18.57
C GLU A 84 -7.76 15.48 -19.68
N HIS A 85 -8.85 15.10 -20.38
CA HIS A 85 -9.42 15.90 -21.45
C HIS A 85 -9.81 17.32 -20.99
N ASN A 86 -10.51 17.43 -19.87
CA ASN A 86 -10.92 18.73 -19.34
C ASN A 86 -9.72 19.59 -18.94
N LEU A 87 -8.69 18.99 -18.35
CA LEU A 87 -7.48 19.72 -17.97
C LEU A 87 -6.69 20.20 -19.20
N HIS A 88 -6.62 19.41 -20.27
CA HIS A 88 -5.95 19.82 -21.51
C HIS A 88 -6.71 20.86 -22.33
N VAL A 89 -8.04 20.73 -22.45
CA VAL A 89 -8.86 21.68 -23.23
C VAL A 89 -8.85 23.08 -22.61
N ASN A 90 -8.83 23.17 -21.28
CA ASN A 90 -8.82 24.44 -20.58
C ASN A 90 -7.53 25.27 -20.79
N ILE A 91 -6.43 24.65 -21.22
CA ILE A 91 -5.16 25.34 -21.57
C ILE A 91 -5.31 26.16 -22.86
N HIS A 92 -6.21 25.75 -23.77
CA HIS A 92 -6.34 26.36 -25.09
C HIS A 92 -7.42 27.44 -25.19
N THR A 93 -8.23 27.63 -24.14
CA THR A 93 -9.22 28.70 -24.07
C THR A 93 -8.65 29.86 -23.24
N GLU A 94 -8.51 31.05 -23.83
CA GLU A 94 -7.93 32.28 -23.25
C GLU A 94 -8.63 32.83 -21.98
N GLN A 95 -9.54 32.07 -21.36
CA GLN A 95 -10.16 32.42 -20.09
C GLN A 95 -9.20 32.09 -18.93
N ARG A 96 -8.43 33.12 -18.55
CA ARG A 96 -7.38 33.18 -17.52
C ARG A 96 -7.72 32.75 -16.08
N VAL A 97 -8.86 32.12 -15.82
CA VAL A 97 -9.12 31.45 -14.55
C VAL A 97 -9.97 30.23 -14.86
N VAL A 98 -9.37 29.04 -14.80
CA VAL A 98 -10.08 27.77 -14.83
C VAL A 98 -11.03 27.77 -13.63
N SER A 99 -12.30 28.13 -13.83
CA SER A 99 -13.31 27.75 -12.85
C SER A 99 -13.30 26.24 -12.84
N ASP A 100 -12.92 25.65 -11.72
CA ASP A 100 -12.86 24.21 -11.57
C ASP A 100 -14.11 23.57 -12.15
N ASN A 101 -13.95 22.78 -13.21
CA ASN A 101 -15.07 22.01 -13.73
C ASN A 101 -15.52 21.08 -12.59
N ILE A 102 -16.71 21.34 -12.06
CA ILE A 102 -17.25 20.65 -10.87
C ILE A 102 -17.18 19.13 -11.06
N THR A 103 -17.44 18.61 -12.26
CA THR A 103 -17.30 17.19 -12.55
C THR A 103 -15.86 16.70 -12.41
N THR A 104 -14.86 17.46 -12.86
CA THR A 104 -13.44 17.12 -12.70
C THR A 104 -13.06 17.03 -11.23
N LEU A 105 -13.43 18.03 -10.42
CA LEU A 105 -13.17 17.99 -8.98
C LEU A 105 -13.87 16.82 -8.29
N LEU A 106 -15.11 16.52 -8.66
CA LEU A 106 -15.87 15.43 -8.07
C LEU A 106 -15.28 14.06 -8.44
N ILE A 107 -14.85 13.88 -9.69
CA ILE A 107 -14.14 12.66 -10.12
C ILE A 107 -12.84 12.54 -9.33
N LEU A 108 -12.02 13.59 -9.27
CA LEU A 108 -10.75 13.56 -8.55
C LEU A 108 -10.95 13.33 -7.04
N SER A 109 -11.94 13.95 -6.41
CA SER A 109 -12.29 13.70 -5.01
C SER A 109 -12.72 12.25 -4.77
N PHE A 110 -13.50 11.69 -5.70
CA PHE A 110 -13.89 10.29 -5.65
C PHE A 110 -12.68 9.36 -5.79
N LEU A 111 -11.81 9.58 -6.78
CA LEU A 111 -10.57 8.82 -6.98
C LEU A 111 -9.59 8.95 -5.80
N ARG A 112 -9.53 10.13 -5.16
CA ARG A 112 -8.74 10.33 -3.93
C ARG A 112 -9.27 9.45 -2.80
N ASN A 113 -10.59 9.49 -2.56
CA ASN A 113 -11.20 8.66 -1.52
C ASN A 113 -11.02 7.17 -1.79
N LEU A 114 -11.05 6.78 -3.07
CA LEU A 114 -10.87 5.39 -3.47
C LEU A 114 -9.41 4.95 -3.30
N SER A 115 -8.44 5.72 -3.80
CA SER A 115 -7.00 5.44 -3.62
C SER A 115 -6.55 5.42 -2.15
N ASP A 116 -7.28 6.09 -1.24
CA ASP A 116 -7.03 6.00 0.20
C ASP A 116 -7.16 4.55 0.72
N ARG A 117 -7.89 3.69 0.02
CA ARG A 117 -7.98 2.25 0.28
C ARG A 117 -6.81 1.56 -0.45
N THR A 118 -5.66 1.49 0.20
CA THR A 118 -4.42 0.91 -0.37
C THR A 118 -4.60 -0.49 -0.95
N ILE A 119 -5.52 -1.29 -0.38
CA ILE A 119 -5.88 -2.63 -0.85
C ILE A 119 -6.35 -2.71 -2.32
N ILE A 120 -6.92 -1.62 -2.86
CA ILE A 120 -7.38 -1.58 -4.26
C ILE A 120 -6.40 -0.87 -5.19
N VAL A 121 -5.25 -0.41 -4.68
CA VAL A 121 -4.22 0.23 -5.50
C VAL A 121 -3.79 -0.67 -6.67
N PRO A 122 -3.52 -1.97 -6.53
CA PRO A 122 -3.14 -2.82 -7.66
C PRO A 122 -4.14 -2.76 -8.83
N TRP A 123 -5.44 -2.76 -8.53
CA TRP A 123 -6.47 -2.58 -9.56
C TRP A 123 -6.46 -1.17 -10.16
N LEU A 124 -6.28 -0.13 -9.36
CA LEU A 124 -6.13 1.25 -9.86
C LEU A 124 -4.92 1.41 -10.78
N LEU A 125 -3.81 0.71 -10.51
CA LEU A 125 -2.65 0.65 -11.40
C LEU A 125 -2.99 -0.09 -12.70
N GLY A 126 -3.68 -1.23 -12.60
CA GLY A 126 -4.10 -2.03 -13.74
C GLY A 126 -5.00 -1.28 -14.74
N ILE A 127 -5.75 -0.29 -14.28
CA ILE A 127 -6.54 0.60 -15.14
C ILE A 127 -5.79 1.85 -15.61
N GLY A 128 -4.50 2.01 -15.29
CA GLY A 128 -3.65 3.09 -15.75
C GLY A 128 -3.72 4.40 -14.97
N LEU A 129 -4.30 4.42 -13.76
CA LEU A 129 -4.51 5.65 -12.99
C LEU A 129 -3.20 6.37 -12.66
N ALA A 130 -2.14 5.64 -12.31
CA ALA A 130 -0.85 6.22 -11.92
C ALA A 130 -0.27 7.09 -13.04
N LYS A 131 -0.19 6.56 -14.26
CA LYS A 131 0.25 7.29 -15.45
C LYS A 131 -0.55 8.57 -15.65
N SER A 132 -1.88 8.44 -15.69
CA SER A 132 -2.79 9.55 -15.98
C SER A 132 -2.68 10.69 -14.97
N ILE A 133 -2.61 10.35 -13.67
CA ILE A 133 -2.51 11.35 -12.60
C ILE A 133 -1.13 12.03 -12.59
N VAL A 134 -0.05 11.31 -12.93
CA VAL A 134 1.27 11.93 -13.09
C VAL A 134 1.31 12.86 -14.31
N GLU A 135 0.69 12.51 -15.43
CA GLU A 135 0.56 13.40 -16.58
C GLU A 135 -0.23 14.67 -16.23
N CYS A 136 -1.27 14.57 -15.40
CA CYS A 136 -2.03 15.72 -14.94
C CYS A 136 -1.19 16.71 -14.10
N LEU A 137 -0.17 16.24 -13.38
CA LEU A 137 0.77 17.12 -12.66
C LEU A 137 1.69 17.93 -13.57
N LYS A 138 1.93 17.49 -14.81
CA LYS A 138 2.77 18.20 -15.77
C LYS A 138 2.07 19.44 -16.35
N ILE A 139 0.78 19.60 -16.09
CA ILE A 139 -0.01 20.73 -16.58
C ILE A 139 0.28 21.98 -15.74
N VAL A 140 0.79 23.02 -16.40
CA VAL A 140 1.33 24.24 -15.78
C VAL A 140 0.26 25.07 -15.04
N GLU A 141 -0.99 25.06 -15.50
CA GLU A 141 -2.07 25.93 -14.99
C GLU A 141 -3.23 25.16 -14.38
N ILE A 142 -2.95 24.30 -13.39
CA ILE A 142 -4.00 23.65 -12.59
C ILE A 142 -4.39 24.50 -11.38
N SER A 143 -5.68 24.52 -11.04
CA SER A 143 -6.16 25.21 -9.84
C SER A 143 -5.59 24.57 -8.56
N PHE A 144 -5.58 25.34 -7.47
CA PHE A 144 -5.15 24.84 -6.17
C PHE A 144 -5.94 23.61 -5.70
N TYR A 145 -7.27 23.59 -5.88
CA TYR A 145 -8.11 22.47 -5.45
C TYR A 145 -7.84 21.22 -6.29
N THR A 146 -7.72 21.38 -7.61
CA THR A 146 -7.37 20.28 -8.51
C THR A 146 -5.99 19.72 -8.18
N ALA A 147 -4.99 20.57 -7.98
CA ALA A 147 -3.64 20.17 -7.56
C ALA A 147 -3.65 19.41 -6.24
N HIS A 148 -4.42 19.88 -5.25
CA HIS A 148 -4.57 19.19 -3.97
C HIS A 148 -5.08 17.76 -4.15
N GLN A 149 -6.13 17.56 -4.96
CA GLN A 149 -6.67 16.21 -5.20
C GLN A 149 -5.66 15.31 -5.91
N ILE A 150 -5.01 15.80 -6.97
CA ILE A 150 -4.00 15.04 -7.74
C ILE A 150 -2.86 14.60 -6.82
N VAL A 151 -2.26 15.54 -6.07
CA VAL A 151 -1.17 15.24 -5.14
C VAL A 151 -1.61 14.26 -4.05
N SER A 152 -2.86 14.35 -3.59
CA SER A 152 -3.39 13.42 -2.58
C SER A 152 -3.60 12.01 -3.14
N ILE A 153 -4.05 11.88 -4.40
CA ILE A 153 -4.16 10.59 -5.09
C ILE A 153 -2.77 9.95 -5.23
N ILE A 154 -1.76 10.72 -5.64
CA ILE A 154 -0.38 10.23 -5.79
C ILE A 154 0.16 9.77 -4.45
N TYR A 155 -0.03 10.57 -3.39
CA TYR A 155 0.35 10.17 -2.05
C TYR A 155 -0.31 8.85 -1.65
N ASN A 156 -1.62 8.73 -1.82
CA ASN A 156 -2.38 7.54 -1.47
C ASN A 156 -1.88 6.29 -2.21
N ILE A 157 -1.62 6.41 -3.51
CA ILE A 157 -1.03 5.35 -4.34
C ILE A 157 0.38 5.00 -3.86
N SER A 158 1.21 5.99 -3.53
CA SER A 158 2.61 5.79 -3.11
C SER A 158 2.77 5.07 -1.76
N ARG A 159 1.70 4.96 -0.97
CA ARG A 159 1.67 4.16 0.26
C ARG A 159 1.64 2.65 -0.03
N HIS A 160 1.22 2.25 -1.23
CA HIS A 160 1.33 0.88 -1.71
C HIS A 160 2.65 0.68 -2.44
N ASP A 161 3.31 -0.46 -2.26
CA ASP A 161 4.63 -0.70 -2.86
C ASP A 161 4.60 -0.70 -4.38
N GLU A 162 3.68 -1.46 -4.99
CA GLU A 162 3.47 -1.43 -6.45
C GLU A 162 3.12 -0.02 -6.94
N GLY A 163 2.40 0.76 -6.13
CA GLY A 163 2.04 2.13 -6.48
C GLY A 163 3.26 3.04 -6.50
N GLY A 164 4.15 2.90 -5.52
CA GLY A 164 5.43 3.61 -5.50
C GLY A 164 6.33 3.26 -6.69
N ASP A 165 6.41 1.97 -7.03
CA ASP A 165 7.20 1.48 -8.16
C ASP A 165 6.66 2.01 -9.50
N GLU A 166 5.34 1.92 -9.73
CA GLU A 166 4.67 2.42 -10.94
C GLU A 166 4.74 3.95 -11.08
N LEU A 167 4.61 4.70 -9.98
CA LEU A 167 4.79 6.16 -10.03
C LEU A 167 6.21 6.55 -10.45
N ASN A 168 7.21 5.78 -10.04
CA ASN A 168 8.61 6.01 -10.43
C ASN A 168 8.86 5.69 -11.91
N THR A 169 8.14 4.76 -12.53
CA THR A 169 8.26 4.51 -13.98
C THR A 169 7.76 5.67 -14.84
N PHE A 170 6.96 6.58 -14.28
CA PHE A 170 6.45 7.78 -14.95
C PHE A 170 7.13 9.09 -14.48
N ASP A 171 8.34 9.00 -13.93
CA ASP A 171 9.11 10.15 -13.41
C ASP A 171 8.43 10.91 -12.25
N GLY A 172 7.50 10.27 -11.52
CA GLY A 172 6.73 10.90 -10.44
C GLY A 172 7.59 11.59 -9.39
N LEU A 173 8.71 10.96 -8.98
CA LEU A 173 9.67 11.53 -8.03
C LEU A 173 10.28 12.85 -8.56
N GLN A 174 10.72 12.89 -9.81
CA GLN A 174 11.38 14.06 -10.39
C GLN A 174 10.38 15.22 -10.58
N ILE A 175 9.16 14.90 -11.02
CA ILE A 175 8.09 15.88 -11.19
C ILE A 175 7.72 16.51 -9.84
N LEU A 176 7.56 15.71 -8.78
CA LEU A 176 7.25 16.21 -7.44
C LEU A 176 8.38 17.08 -6.88
N LYS A 177 9.64 16.69 -7.09
CA LYS A 177 10.81 17.52 -6.70
C LYS A 177 10.83 18.86 -7.43
N SER A 178 10.53 18.86 -8.73
CA SER A 178 10.41 20.09 -9.52
C SER A 178 9.28 20.97 -8.98
N ILE A 179 8.11 20.41 -8.72
CA ILE A 179 6.96 21.16 -8.17
C ILE A 179 7.31 21.76 -6.81
N GLN A 180 7.94 21.00 -5.92
CA GLN A 180 8.33 21.48 -4.60
C GLN A 180 9.36 22.62 -4.69
N SER A 181 10.28 22.55 -5.65
CA SER A 181 11.32 23.56 -5.87
C SER A 181 10.78 24.84 -6.53
N SER A 182 9.82 24.70 -7.46
CA SER A 182 9.26 25.83 -8.23
C SER A 182 8.14 26.58 -7.52
N ASN A 183 7.42 25.95 -6.59
CA ASN A 183 6.17 26.48 -6.01
C ASN A 183 6.21 26.61 -4.48
N SER A 184 7.38 26.81 -3.87
CA SER A 184 7.53 26.85 -2.41
C SER A 184 6.69 27.95 -1.72
N GLU A 185 6.34 29.03 -2.42
CA GLU A 185 5.51 30.13 -1.89
C GLU A 185 4.00 29.98 -2.17
N SER A 186 3.60 29.19 -3.18
CA SER A 186 2.19 29.08 -3.63
C SER A 186 1.49 27.82 -3.11
N LEU A 187 2.25 26.79 -2.70
CA LEU A 187 1.68 25.59 -2.09
C LEU A 187 1.35 25.84 -0.61
N THR A 188 0.10 25.60 -0.22
CA THR A 188 -0.27 25.61 1.20
C THR A 188 0.57 24.60 1.98
N GLY A 189 0.75 24.85 3.28
CA GLY A 189 1.54 23.99 4.16
C GLY A 189 1.13 22.51 4.11
N LYS A 190 -0.17 22.22 3.92
CA LYS A 190 -0.71 20.87 3.80
C LYS A 190 -0.27 20.18 2.51
N ASN A 191 -0.37 20.83 1.35
CA ASN A 191 0.06 20.23 0.07
C ASN A 191 1.55 19.99 0.04
N ASN A 192 2.34 20.96 0.54
CA ASN A 192 3.78 20.80 0.60
C ASN A 192 4.18 19.60 1.48
N LEU A 193 3.49 19.38 2.59
CA LEU A 193 3.71 18.20 3.42
C LEU A 193 3.36 16.89 2.70
N ILE A 194 2.23 16.82 1.99
CA ILE A 194 1.85 15.63 1.20
C ILE A 194 2.93 15.33 0.15
N ILE A 195 3.43 16.37 -0.54
CA ILE A 195 4.53 16.23 -1.51
C ILE A 195 5.79 15.73 -0.82
N SER A 196 6.17 16.28 0.33
CA SER A 196 7.32 15.83 1.12
C SER A 196 7.23 14.35 1.51
N MET A 197 6.07 13.92 2.03
CA MET A 197 5.83 12.51 2.37
C MET A 197 5.94 11.62 1.14
N THR A 198 5.36 12.04 0.03
CA THR A 198 5.40 11.30 -1.24
C THR A 198 6.83 11.20 -1.79
N ILE A 199 7.61 12.28 -1.75
CA ILE A 199 9.03 12.27 -2.17
C ILE A 199 9.83 11.28 -1.31
N ALA A 200 9.62 11.27 0.01
CA ALA A 200 10.26 10.29 0.89
C ALA A 200 9.85 8.86 0.54
N LEU A 201 8.56 8.62 0.29
CA LEU A 201 8.04 7.30 -0.10
C LEU A 201 8.56 6.83 -1.46
N LEU A 202 8.80 7.72 -2.42
CA LEU A 202 9.28 7.35 -3.75
C LEU A 202 10.81 7.26 -3.85
N SER A 203 11.54 7.78 -2.86
CA SER A 203 13.00 7.81 -2.88
C SER A 203 13.61 6.47 -2.45
N THR A 204 14.64 6.04 -3.17
CA THR A 204 15.50 4.92 -2.75
C THR A 204 16.47 5.35 -1.64
N PRO A 205 17.02 4.41 -0.84
CA PRO A 205 18.06 4.73 0.15
C PRO A 205 19.25 5.51 -0.43
N LYS A 206 19.68 5.16 -1.66
CA LYS A 206 20.77 5.88 -2.34
C LYS A 206 20.39 7.33 -2.65
N GLN A 207 19.16 7.57 -3.11
CA GLN A 207 18.66 8.92 -3.42
C GLN A 207 18.45 9.76 -2.15
N ILE A 208 17.98 9.15 -1.06
CA ILE A 208 17.87 9.79 0.25
C ILE A 208 19.25 10.33 0.69
N ARG A 209 20.30 9.50 0.57
CA ARG A 209 21.67 9.91 0.93
C ARG A 209 22.22 10.99 0.01
N SER A 210 21.90 10.97 -1.28
CA SER A 210 22.41 11.97 -2.25
C SER A 210 21.70 13.33 -2.14
N ASP A 211 20.39 13.36 -1.86
CA ASP A 211 19.60 14.59 -1.74
C ASP A 211 19.48 15.08 -0.29
N ASN A 212 20.61 15.10 0.42
CA ASN A 212 20.68 15.33 1.86
C ASN A 212 19.89 16.60 2.28
N LYS A 213 20.11 17.75 1.62
CA LYS A 213 19.44 19.01 2.00
C LYS A 213 17.91 18.96 1.90
N GLN A 214 17.36 18.31 0.88
CA GLN A 214 15.91 18.21 0.72
C GLN A 214 15.35 17.22 1.74
N MET A 215 16.00 16.06 1.88
CA MET A 215 15.53 15.01 2.76
C MET A 215 15.59 15.43 4.23
N THR A 216 16.61 16.17 4.67
CA THR A 216 16.69 16.70 6.04
C THR A 216 15.52 17.62 6.37
N GLY A 217 15.17 18.53 5.46
CA GLY A 217 13.99 19.39 5.62
C GLY A 217 12.68 18.59 5.71
N ILE A 218 12.56 17.50 4.95
CA ILE A 218 11.42 16.57 5.04
C ILE A 218 11.41 15.89 6.42
N LEU A 219 12.52 15.28 6.84
CA LEU A 219 12.64 14.54 8.09
C LEU A 219 12.37 15.42 9.32
N ASN A 220 12.90 16.64 9.36
CA ASN A 220 12.61 17.62 10.42
C ASN A 220 11.12 17.88 10.55
N ARG A 221 10.46 18.12 9.41
CA ARG A 221 9.02 18.41 9.38
C ARG A 221 8.18 17.21 9.78
N LEU A 222 8.53 16.01 9.36
CA LEU A 222 7.83 14.78 9.75
C LEU A 222 7.96 14.52 11.26
N LEU A 223 9.13 14.76 11.83
CA LEU A 223 9.33 14.62 13.27
C LEU A 223 8.51 15.66 14.04
N GLN A 224 8.53 16.92 13.60
CA GLN A 224 7.73 18.00 14.20
C GLN A 224 6.24 17.64 14.24
N ILE A 225 5.69 17.17 13.12
CA ILE A 225 4.26 16.79 13.06
C ILE A 225 3.97 15.57 13.93
N THR A 226 4.91 14.64 14.04
CA THR A 226 4.78 13.48 14.94
C THR A 226 4.71 13.94 16.40
N MET A 227 5.51 14.92 16.79
CA MET A 227 5.47 15.53 18.13
C MET A 227 4.14 16.21 18.40
N GLU A 228 3.70 17.09 17.50
CA GLU A 228 2.41 17.79 17.63
C GLU A 228 1.24 16.81 17.73
N ALA A 229 1.24 15.76 16.88
CA ALA A 229 0.21 14.73 16.90
C ALA A 229 0.27 13.88 18.18
N ALA A 230 1.45 13.68 18.79
CA ALA A 230 1.57 12.93 20.04
C ALA A 230 0.88 13.65 21.22
N GLU A 231 0.94 14.98 21.22
CA GLU A 231 0.34 15.86 22.23
C GLU A 231 -1.16 16.09 22.01
N ALA A 232 -1.63 16.02 20.76
CA ALA A 232 -3.03 16.20 20.41
C ALA A 232 -3.95 15.10 20.97
N VAL A 233 -5.16 15.49 21.37
CA VAL A 233 -6.19 14.60 21.93
C VAL A 233 -6.67 13.57 20.91
N ASP A 234 -6.85 13.98 19.65
CA ASP A 234 -7.29 13.14 18.53
C ASP A 234 -6.12 12.55 17.72
N HIS A 235 -4.90 12.78 18.19
CA HIS A 235 -3.65 12.34 17.60
C HIS A 235 -3.41 12.89 16.19
N ARG A 236 -3.91 14.11 15.94
CA ARG A 236 -3.70 14.83 14.68
C ARG A 236 -2.83 16.07 14.90
N GLY A 237 -1.80 16.22 14.06
CA GLY A 237 -0.91 17.40 14.09
C GLY A 237 -1.52 18.64 13.45
N SER A 238 -0.74 19.71 13.33
CA SER A 238 -1.16 21.05 12.82
C SER A 238 -1.78 21.09 11.41
N TYR A 239 -1.70 20.00 10.64
CA TYR A 239 -2.29 19.85 9.31
C TYR A 239 -3.46 18.84 9.23
N GLY A 240 -3.90 18.32 10.38
CA GLY A 240 -5.01 17.36 10.49
C GLY A 240 -4.64 15.92 10.11
N PHE A 241 -3.36 15.62 9.86
CA PHE A 241 -2.88 14.26 9.63
C PHE A 241 -2.79 13.52 10.96
N HIS A 242 -3.31 12.29 10.97
CA HIS A 242 -3.13 11.38 12.09
C HIS A 242 -1.66 10.98 12.19
N VAL A 243 -1.17 10.71 13.40
CA VAL A 243 0.23 10.33 13.67
C VAL A 243 0.69 9.12 12.85
N SER A 244 -0.22 8.24 12.44
CA SER A 244 0.08 7.09 11.57
C SER A 244 0.73 7.46 10.24
N GLU A 245 0.39 8.62 9.66
CA GLU A 245 0.87 9.03 8.34
C GLU A 245 2.38 9.29 8.33
N PRO A 246 2.95 10.20 9.17
CA PRO A 246 4.40 10.36 9.24
C PRO A 246 5.12 9.11 9.74
N LEU A 247 4.51 8.31 10.64
CA LEU A 247 5.10 7.06 11.11
C LEU A 247 5.25 6.02 9.99
N ALA A 248 4.25 5.91 9.10
CA ALA A 248 4.35 5.04 7.92
C ALA A 248 5.55 5.43 7.04
N VAL A 249 5.75 6.74 6.81
CA VAL A 249 6.92 7.23 6.07
C VAL A 249 8.21 6.88 6.80
N PHE A 250 8.28 7.05 8.12
CA PHE A 250 9.45 6.67 8.92
C PHE A 250 9.82 5.19 8.79
N THR A 251 8.85 4.27 8.81
CA THR A 251 9.15 2.84 8.64
C THR A 251 9.86 2.54 7.32
N LYS A 252 9.58 3.31 6.25
CA LYS A 252 10.25 3.16 4.96
C LYS A 252 11.65 3.77 4.95
N VAL A 253 11.80 4.99 5.46
CA VAL A 253 13.10 5.69 5.40
C VAL A 253 14.11 5.21 6.45
N PHE A 254 13.66 4.65 7.57
CA PHE A 254 14.53 4.10 8.62
C PHE A 254 15.13 2.72 8.31
N VAL A 255 14.86 2.18 7.11
CA VAL A 255 15.66 1.07 6.55
C VAL A 255 17.09 1.55 6.24
N ASP A 256 17.30 2.86 6.07
CA ASP A 256 18.62 3.48 5.93
C ASP A 256 19.09 4.05 7.28
N ASP A 257 20.17 3.50 7.84
CA ASP A 257 20.72 3.88 9.14
C ASP A 257 21.08 5.37 9.23
N HIS A 258 21.50 5.99 8.13
CA HIS A 258 21.82 7.42 8.10
C HIS A 258 20.57 8.29 8.34
N SER A 259 19.43 7.91 7.77
CA SER A 259 18.16 8.61 7.97
C SER A 259 17.65 8.47 9.40
N LEU A 260 17.78 7.27 9.97
CA LEU A 260 17.46 7.01 11.38
C LEU A 260 18.34 7.84 12.32
N ASP A 261 19.66 7.77 12.14
CA ASP A 261 20.61 8.55 12.94
C ASP A 261 20.29 10.05 12.81
N TYR A 262 20.12 10.57 11.60
CA TYR A 262 19.76 11.97 11.38
C TYR A 262 18.51 12.38 12.19
N VAL A 263 17.43 11.60 12.12
CA VAL A 263 16.21 11.95 12.88
C VAL A 263 16.48 11.99 14.38
N LEU A 264 17.20 11.02 14.91
CA LEU A 264 17.45 10.93 16.35
C LEU A 264 18.46 11.99 16.83
N THR A 265 19.53 12.25 16.10
CA THR A 265 20.64 13.08 16.59
C THR A 265 20.61 14.52 16.06
N HIS A 266 20.16 14.73 14.83
CA HIS A 266 20.34 16.00 14.12
C HIS A 266 19.04 16.73 13.77
N ALA A 267 17.89 16.03 13.72
CA ALA A 267 16.67 16.68 13.29
C ALA A 267 16.25 17.83 14.20
N GLU A 268 15.90 18.95 13.57
CA GLU A 268 15.49 20.20 14.21
C GLU A 268 13.99 20.19 14.47
N THR A 269 13.60 20.48 15.72
CA THR A 269 12.22 20.52 16.18
C THR A 269 11.99 21.73 17.09
N ASP A 270 10.73 22.14 17.25
CA ASP A 270 10.33 23.17 18.20
C ASP A 270 9.23 22.62 19.13
N PRO A 271 9.54 22.33 20.41
CA PRO A 271 10.86 22.50 21.07
C PRO A 271 11.92 21.51 20.56
N GLN A 272 13.20 21.88 20.68
CA GLN A 272 14.30 21.00 20.28
C GLN A 272 14.39 19.78 21.21
N LEU A 273 14.31 18.57 20.63
CA LEU A 273 14.50 17.32 21.36
C LEU A 273 15.91 16.76 21.16
N ASP A 274 16.48 16.20 22.22
CA ASP A 274 17.67 15.36 22.12
C ASP A 274 17.32 13.92 21.69
N ALA A 275 18.33 13.11 21.38
CA ALA A 275 18.12 11.73 20.93
C ALA A 275 17.36 10.88 21.94
N ALA A 276 17.64 11.05 23.24
CA ALA A 276 16.96 10.31 24.30
C ALA A 276 15.46 10.65 24.37
N SER A 277 15.11 11.92 24.24
CA SER A 277 13.73 12.42 24.25
C SER A 277 12.97 11.99 22.99
N LYS A 278 13.63 11.92 21.83
CA LYS A 278 13.03 11.37 20.59
C LYS A 278 12.77 9.88 20.70
N ILE A 279 13.67 9.10 21.31
CA ILE A 279 13.41 7.68 21.61
C ILE A 279 12.22 7.55 22.58
N ASP A 280 12.19 8.37 23.64
CA ASP A 280 11.08 8.38 24.59
C ASP A 280 9.76 8.77 23.93
N LEU A 281 9.75 9.68 22.95
CA LEU A 281 8.57 10.01 22.13
C LEU A 281 8.00 8.76 21.45
N PHE A 282 8.83 8.00 20.72
CA PHE A 282 8.38 6.79 20.03
C PHE A 282 7.92 5.70 21.01
N VAL A 283 8.64 5.50 22.12
CA VAL A 283 8.24 4.54 23.15
C VAL A 283 6.91 4.95 23.80
N ASN A 284 6.72 6.22 24.14
CA ASN A 284 5.49 6.71 24.77
C ASN A 284 4.30 6.59 23.82
N LEU A 285 4.48 6.93 22.54
CA LEU A 285 3.47 6.70 21.50
C LEU A 285 3.11 5.22 21.40
N PHE A 286 4.10 4.32 21.34
CA PHE A 286 3.85 2.88 21.30
C PHE A 286 3.03 2.43 22.52
N MET A 287 3.39 2.90 23.70
CA MET A 287 2.70 2.54 24.94
C MET A 287 1.26 3.10 25.02
N LYS A 288 0.96 4.18 24.29
CA LYS A 288 -0.38 4.77 24.14
C LYS A 288 -1.26 3.92 23.23
N PHE A 289 -0.73 3.44 22.10
CA PHE A 289 -1.50 2.67 21.11
C PHE A 289 -1.52 1.16 21.33
N ARG A 290 -0.71 0.60 22.24
CA ARG A 290 -0.68 -0.86 22.50
C ARG A 290 -2.03 -1.48 22.90
N GLY A 291 -3.00 -0.67 23.36
CA GLY A 291 -4.36 -1.13 23.69
C GLY A 291 -5.21 -1.49 22.45
N ALA A 292 -4.85 -0.96 21.28
CA ALA A 292 -5.58 -1.11 20.02
C ALA A 292 -5.79 -2.56 19.57
N PHE A 293 -4.96 -3.48 20.07
CA PHE A 293 -5.04 -4.90 19.77
C PHE A 293 -6.25 -5.59 20.40
N VAL A 294 -6.86 -4.98 21.41
CA VAL A 294 -8.10 -5.45 22.02
C VAL A 294 -9.32 -4.86 21.31
N GLU A 295 -9.19 -3.66 20.74
CA GLU A 295 -10.34 -2.82 20.36
C GLU A 295 -10.76 -2.91 18.88
N ASN A 296 -10.18 -3.82 18.08
CA ASN A 296 -10.47 -3.98 16.63
C ASN A 296 -10.37 -2.65 15.83
N ASN A 297 -9.61 -1.67 16.31
CA ASN A 297 -9.38 -0.41 15.61
C ASN A 297 -8.20 -0.54 14.64
N GLN A 298 -8.48 -0.66 13.35
CA GLN A 298 -7.48 -0.92 12.31
C GLN A 298 -6.42 0.18 12.22
N LEU A 299 -6.82 1.46 12.30
CA LEU A 299 -5.91 2.59 12.22
C LEU A 299 -4.90 2.58 13.38
N GLU A 300 -5.37 2.28 14.58
CA GLU A 300 -4.51 2.22 15.76
C GLU A 300 -3.62 0.96 15.75
N GLN A 301 -4.11 -0.17 15.22
CA GLN A 301 -3.30 -1.38 15.01
C GLN A 301 -2.15 -1.11 14.02
N PHE A 302 -2.44 -0.45 12.90
CA PHE A 302 -1.43 -0.02 11.94
C PHE A 302 -0.42 0.93 12.60
N THR A 303 -0.91 1.93 13.36
CA THR A 303 -0.07 2.89 14.08
C THR A 303 0.88 2.19 15.05
N CYS A 304 0.37 1.24 15.84
CA CYS A 304 1.17 0.50 16.80
C CYS A 304 2.20 -0.41 16.11
N THR A 305 1.83 -1.04 14.99
CA THR A 305 2.74 -1.87 14.18
C THR A 305 3.88 -1.03 13.57
N ALA A 306 3.57 0.16 13.05
CA ALA A 306 4.57 1.08 12.52
C ALA A 306 5.55 1.55 13.61
N LEU A 307 5.05 1.91 14.80
CA LEU A 307 5.89 2.28 15.95
C LEU A 307 6.81 1.15 16.40
N LEU A 308 6.30 -0.09 16.41
CA LEU A 308 7.09 -1.25 16.78
C LEU A 308 8.23 -1.50 15.79
N ASN A 309 7.98 -1.34 14.49
CA ASN A 309 9.01 -1.44 13.46
C ASN A 309 10.05 -0.32 13.57
N ILE A 310 9.64 0.92 13.87
CA ILE A 310 10.58 2.02 14.15
C ILE A 310 11.45 1.70 15.37
N LEU A 311 10.85 1.19 16.46
CA LEU A 311 11.59 0.80 17.66
C LEU A 311 12.53 -0.38 17.39
N TRP A 312 12.17 -1.27 16.47
CA TRP A 312 13.06 -2.32 15.99
C TRP A 312 14.25 -1.74 15.24
N SER A 313 14.06 -0.81 14.31
CA SER A 313 15.17 -0.07 13.66
C SER A 313 16.09 0.60 14.69
N ILE A 314 15.53 1.26 15.71
CA ILE A 314 16.30 1.87 16.81
C ILE A 314 17.13 0.84 17.56
N SER A 315 16.59 -0.37 17.79
CA SER A 315 17.28 -1.41 18.57
C SER A 315 18.54 -1.97 17.90
N PHE A 316 18.71 -1.81 16.58
CA PHE A 316 19.95 -2.19 15.88
C PHE A 316 21.13 -1.30 16.26
N GLN A 317 20.87 -0.06 16.70
CA GLN A 317 21.91 0.92 16.97
C GLN A 317 22.43 0.78 18.40
N ASP A 318 23.68 0.33 18.56
CA ASP A 318 24.31 0.06 19.86
C ASP A 318 24.20 1.22 20.85
N GLN A 319 24.35 2.45 20.35
CA GLN A 319 24.27 3.68 21.14
C GLN A 319 22.91 3.94 21.79
N TYR A 320 21.83 3.29 21.32
CA TYR A 320 20.48 3.48 21.86
C TYR A 320 19.97 2.28 22.68
N LYS A 321 20.66 1.14 22.64
CA LYS A 321 20.23 -0.10 23.33
C LYS A 321 20.01 0.10 24.82
N THR A 322 20.96 0.75 25.50
CA THR A 322 20.89 1.02 26.95
C THR A 322 19.62 1.79 27.34
N LYS A 323 19.21 2.76 26.50
CA LYS A 323 18.01 3.58 26.75
C LYS A 323 16.73 2.73 26.68
N LEU A 324 16.64 1.86 25.67
CA LEU A 324 15.51 0.93 25.52
C LEU A 324 15.47 -0.10 26.66
N GLN A 325 16.63 -0.66 27.04
CA GLN A 325 16.75 -1.64 28.13
C GLN A 325 16.33 -1.08 29.50
N GLN A 326 16.60 0.20 29.76
CA GLN A 326 16.21 0.84 31.02
C GLN A 326 14.69 0.96 31.20
N ASN A 327 13.90 0.91 30.11
CA ASN A 327 12.46 0.99 30.18
C ASN A 327 11.81 -0.38 30.41
N LYS A 328 11.70 -0.77 31.69
CA LYS A 328 11.12 -2.06 32.11
C LYS A 328 9.68 -2.27 31.63
N ASN A 329 8.87 -1.20 31.56
CA ASN A 329 7.48 -1.28 31.11
C ASN A 329 7.39 -1.58 29.61
N PHE A 330 8.26 -0.94 28.83
CA PHE A 330 8.44 -1.23 27.42
C PHE A 330 8.87 -2.69 27.22
N LEU A 331 9.97 -3.13 27.84
CA LEU A 331 10.46 -4.51 27.72
C LEU A 331 9.42 -5.56 28.11
N LYS A 332 8.67 -5.35 29.20
CA LYS A 332 7.59 -6.26 29.59
C LYS A 332 6.51 -6.35 28.50
N THR A 333 6.17 -5.24 27.87
CA THR A 333 5.19 -5.20 26.78
C THR A 333 5.70 -5.95 25.54
N ILE A 334 6.97 -5.72 25.17
CA ILE A 334 7.61 -6.41 24.03
C ILE A 334 7.66 -7.93 24.27
N ASN A 335 8.04 -8.37 25.47
CA ASN A 335 8.02 -9.80 25.82
C ASN A 335 6.62 -10.41 25.67
N THR A 336 5.57 -9.73 26.13
CA THR A 336 4.20 -10.21 25.94
C THR A 336 3.83 -10.34 24.46
N LEU A 337 4.19 -9.36 23.62
CA LEU A 337 3.89 -9.38 22.19
C LEU A 337 4.68 -10.45 21.44
N ALA A 338 5.93 -10.70 21.83
CA ALA A 338 6.76 -11.76 21.28
C ALA A 338 6.22 -13.17 21.57
N MET A 339 5.52 -13.34 22.69
CA MET A 339 4.90 -14.61 23.10
C MET A 339 3.44 -14.76 22.62
N ASP A 340 2.87 -13.74 21.97
CA ASP A 340 1.51 -13.76 21.46
C ASP A 340 1.53 -14.42 20.06
N ASP A 341 1.16 -15.71 20.00
CA ASP A 341 1.00 -16.49 18.76
C ASP A 341 -0.23 -16.08 17.95
N THR A 342 -0.98 -15.07 18.39
CA THR A 342 -2.09 -14.56 17.59
C THR A 342 -1.54 -13.71 16.44
N GLU A 343 -1.58 -14.26 15.23
CA GLU A 343 -1.53 -13.46 14.01
C GLU A 343 -2.72 -12.49 14.02
N LYS A 344 -2.51 -11.31 14.61
CA LYS A 344 -3.47 -10.21 14.53
C LYS A 344 -3.40 -9.65 13.11
N VAL A 345 -4.26 -10.20 12.26
CA VAL A 345 -4.35 -9.82 10.85
C VAL A 345 -4.90 -8.39 10.76
N VAL A 346 -4.04 -7.46 10.35
CA VAL A 346 -4.47 -6.15 9.86
C VAL A 346 -5.15 -6.42 8.52
N ASN A 347 -6.48 -6.22 8.41
CA ASN A 347 -7.21 -6.40 7.14
C ASN A 347 -6.95 -5.27 6.13
N GLU A 348 -5.84 -4.55 6.26
CA GLU A 348 -5.39 -3.49 5.33
C GLU A 348 -4.04 -3.90 4.75
N TYR A 349 -3.67 -3.27 3.64
CA TYR A 349 -2.36 -3.44 3.04
C TYR A 349 -1.25 -3.09 4.04
N VAL A 350 -0.25 -3.96 4.16
CA VAL A 350 0.96 -3.73 4.95
C VAL A 350 2.13 -3.54 3.99
N PRO A 351 2.80 -2.36 3.99
CA PRO A 351 3.98 -2.12 3.16
C PRO A 351 5.11 -3.12 3.41
N ARG A 352 5.92 -3.39 2.38
CA ARG A 352 7.13 -4.26 2.43
C ARG A 352 8.13 -3.85 3.50
N SER A 353 8.13 -2.58 3.90
CA SER A 353 8.99 -2.05 4.96
C SER A 353 8.45 -2.27 6.38
N ILE A 354 7.26 -2.84 6.53
CA ILE A 354 6.63 -3.11 7.82
C ILE A 354 6.53 -4.61 8.02
N GLU A 355 7.18 -5.09 9.07
CA GLU A 355 7.18 -6.49 9.46
C GLU A 355 6.09 -6.76 10.50
N SER A 356 5.72 -8.04 10.65
CA SER A 356 4.70 -8.45 11.61
C SER A 356 5.10 -8.08 13.03
N MET A 357 4.11 -7.86 13.89
CA MET A 357 4.38 -7.42 15.26
C MET A 357 5.21 -8.44 16.04
N THR A 358 4.87 -9.72 15.93
CA THR A 358 5.60 -10.79 16.62
C THR A 358 7.06 -10.83 16.13
N LYS A 359 7.31 -10.66 14.84
CA LYS A 359 8.67 -10.60 14.28
C LYS A 359 9.43 -9.38 14.76
N ALA A 360 8.83 -8.18 14.70
CA ALA A 360 9.46 -6.96 15.18
C ALA A 360 9.74 -7.00 16.70
N ALA A 361 8.82 -7.55 17.50
CA ALA A 361 9.00 -7.73 18.93
C ALA A 361 10.15 -8.71 19.25
N ASN A 362 10.19 -9.85 18.56
CA ASN A 362 11.30 -10.81 18.68
C ASN A 362 12.64 -10.18 18.27
N GLY A 363 12.64 -9.41 17.18
CA GLY A 363 13.81 -8.67 16.70
C GLY A 363 14.34 -7.66 17.72
N ILE A 364 13.46 -6.92 18.40
CA ILE A 364 13.85 -6.01 19.49
C ILE A 364 14.49 -6.77 20.64
N LEU A 365 13.86 -7.83 21.14
CA LEU A 365 14.40 -8.60 22.28
C LEU A 365 15.76 -9.21 21.95
N TYR A 366 15.90 -9.74 20.73
CA TYR A 366 17.16 -10.25 20.20
C TYR A 366 18.25 -9.17 20.20
N ASN A 367 17.96 -8.01 19.61
CA ASN A 367 18.92 -6.90 19.50
C ASN A 367 19.32 -6.31 20.85
N LEU A 368 18.40 -6.30 21.82
CA LEU A 368 18.66 -5.84 23.18
C LEU A 368 19.30 -6.91 24.08
N GLN A 369 19.56 -8.12 23.58
CA GLN A 369 20.10 -9.23 24.36
C GLN A 369 19.27 -9.57 25.62
N GLU A 370 18.01 -9.14 25.66
CA GLU A 370 17.05 -9.41 26.74
C GLU A 370 16.37 -10.74 26.42
N LEU A 371 17.03 -11.84 26.82
CA LEU A 371 16.53 -13.20 26.65
C LEU A 371 15.20 -13.39 27.41
N LEU A 372 14.18 -13.91 26.71
CA LEU A 372 12.98 -14.50 27.29
C LEU A 372 13.37 -15.54 28.36
N GLY A 373 13.29 -15.17 29.63
CA GLY A 373 13.23 -16.13 30.75
C GLY A 373 14.53 -16.82 31.16
N GLY A 374 15.69 -16.16 31.10
CA GLY A 374 16.91 -16.62 31.80
C GLY A 374 17.49 -17.96 31.33
N LYS A 375 16.91 -18.57 30.30
CA LYS A 375 17.60 -19.52 29.45
C LYS A 375 18.26 -18.68 28.37
N LYS A 376 19.59 -18.78 28.24
CA LYS A 376 20.12 -18.89 26.89
C LYS A 376 19.23 -19.91 26.22
N VAL A 377 18.47 -19.49 25.23
CA VAL A 377 18.08 -20.45 24.20
C VAL A 377 19.41 -20.76 23.51
N ASP A 378 20.24 -21.58 24.17
CA ASP A 378 20.79 -22.71 23.47
C ASP A 378 19.52 -23.40 22.95
N ILE A 379 19.13 -23.07 21.71
CA ILE A 379 18.51 -24.09 20.90
C ILE A 379 19.57 -25.14 20.97
N ALA A 380 19.35 -26.15 21.82
CA ALA A 380 20.28 -27.24 21.93
C ALA A 380 20.58 -27.64 20.48
N ASP A 381 21.86 -27.60 20.14
CA ASP A 381 22.44 -28.21 18.94
C ASP A 381 21.93 -29.67 18.75
N ASP A 382 21.28 -30.23 19.78
CA ASP A 382 20.67 -31.55 19.84
C ASP A 382 19.18 -31.66 19.40
N GLN A 383 18.53 -30.63 18.83
CA GLN A 383 17.17 -30.81 18.25
C GLN A 383 17.04 -30.58 16.73
N LEU A 384 18.16 -30.45 16.01
CA LEU A 384 18.20 -30.69 14.55
C LEU A 384 18.74 -32.07 14.17
N VAL A 385 18.81 -33.00 15.13
CA VAL A 385 18.92 -34.43 14.83
C VAL A 385 17.71 -35.20 15.37
N PRO A 386 16.53 -35.14 14.73
CA PRO A 386 15.75 -36.35 14.55
C PRO A 386 16.46 -37.19 13.50
N ASN A 387 16.96 -38.31 13.99
CA ASN A 387 17.50 -39.47 13.28
C ASN A 387 16.55 -39.95 12.17
N ILE A 388 16.53 -39.31 10.99
CA ILE A 388 15.96 -39.82 9.72
C ILE A 388 16.77 -39.27 8.53
N GLY A 389 17.85 -39.98 8.17
CA GLY A 389 18.34 -40.14 6.79
C GLY A 389 19.21 -39.03 6.16
N ASP A 390 20.52 -39.26 6.14
CA ASP A 390 21.57 -38.61 5.32
C ASP A 390 21.37 -38.71 3.79
N GLN A 391 20.16 -38.57 3.25
CA GLN A 391 19.92 -38.77 1.81
C GLN A 391 19.13 -37.66 1.09
N ILE A 392 18.49 -36.73 1.80
CA ILE A 392 17.70 -35.69 1.13
C ILE A 392 18.64 -34.57 0.65
N PRO A 393 18.77 -34.32 -0.67
CA PRO A 393 19.61 -33.26 -1.22
C PRO A 393 19.17 -31.87 -0.70
N ILE A 394 20.13 -31.01 -0.37
CA ILE A 394 19.89 -29.59 -0.05
C ILE A 394 20.05 -28.76 -1.32
N ILE A 395 19.09 -27.89 -1.59
CA ILE A 395 19.13 -26.88 -2.66
C ILE A 395 19.21 -25.52 -1.99
N MET A 396 20.25 -24.75 -2.28
CA MET A 396 20.36 -23.37 -1.85
C MET A 396 19.71 -22.44 -2.88
N ILE A 397 18.95 -21.45 -2.42
CA ILE A 397 18.50 -20.33 -3.26
C ILE A 397 19.22 -19.07 -2.80
N SER A 398 20.04 -18.51 -3.69
CA SER A 398 20.71 -17.22 -3.50
C SER A 398 19.95 -16.16 -4.27
N TYR A 399 19.56 -15.06 -3.60
CA TYR A 399 18.72 -14.03 -4.17
C TYR A 399 18.96 -12.69 -3.46
N ALA A 400 18.44 -11.59 -4.01
CA ALA A 400 18.51 -10.29 -3.36
C ALA A 400 17.29 -10.14 -2.44
N HIS A 401 17.46 -9.63 -1.22
CA HIS A 401 16.32 -9.44 -0.31
C HIS A 401 15.20 -8.56 -0.89
N ALA A 402 15.51 -7.67 -1.83
CA ALA A 402 14.53 -6.89 -2.58
C ALA A 402 13.54 -7.77 -3.40
N ASN A 403 13.92 -9.01 -3.72
CA ASN A 403 13.12 -9.99 -4.44
C ASN A 403 12.51 -11.08 -3.53
N ASN A 404 12.41 -10.83 -2.21
CA ASN A 404 11.85 -11.77 -1.23
C ASN A 404 10.52 -12.40 -1.67
N HIS A 405 9.57 -11.59 -2.16
CA HIS A 405 8.26 -12.08 -2.61
C HIS A 405 8.35 -13.07 -3.78
N PHE A 406 9.26 -12.84 -4.72
CA PHE A 406 9.48 -13.78 -5.82
C PHE A 406 10.11 -15.08 -5.32
N CYS A 407 11.04 -14.98 -4.36
CA CYS A 407 11.61 -16.13 -3.67
C CYS A 407 10.51 -16.91 -2.90
N ASP A 408 9.60 -16.22 -2.21
CA ASP A 408 8.46 -16.83 -1.49
C ASP A 408 7.57 -17.66 -2.41
N ASN A 409 7.26 -17.16 -3.61
CA ASN A 409 6.47 -17.91 -4.58
C ASN A 409 7.19 -19.20 -5.02
N ILE A 410 8.50 -19.14 -5.28
CA ILE A 410 9.30 -20.33 -5.60
C ILE A 410 9.32 -21.30 -4.42
N LEU A 411 9.41 -20.78 -3.19
CA LEU A 411 9.40 -21.59 -1.99
C LEU A 411 8.05 -22.30 -1.82
N VAL A 412 6.92 -21.62 -2.01
CA VAL A 412 5.56 -22.23 -1.97
C VAL A 412 5.45 -23.37 -2.98
N GLU A 413 5.90 -23.17 -4.21
CA GLU A 413 5.92 -24.22 -5.24
C GLU A 413 6.82 -25.41 -4.86
N PHE A 414 7.94 -25.15 -4.17
CA PHE A 414 8.80 -26.21 -3.69
C PHE A 414 8.34 -26.83 -2.36
N GLN A 415 7.45 -26.19 -1.61
CA GLN A 415 6.88 -26.73 -0.37
C GLN A 415 6.08 -28.02 -0.64
N GLU A 416 5.41 -28.10 -1.79
CA GLU A 416 4.71 -29.30 -2.24
C GLU A 416 5.64 -30.50 -2.50
N ARG A 417 6.96 -30.26 -2.59
CA ARG A 417 7.98 -31.26 -2.92
C ARG A 417 9.03 -31.46 -1.82
N ARG A 418 8.76 -31.02 -0.58
CA ARG A 418 9.67 -31.10 0.58
C ARG A 418 10.22 -32.51 0.90
N ASN A 419 9.55 -33.55 0.40
CA ASN A 419 9.97 -34.94 0.59
C ASN A 419 11.18 -35.33 -0.29
N LEU A 420 11.47 -34.54 -1.33
CA LEU A 420 12.49 -34.85 -2.35
C LEU A 420 13.79 -34.08 -2.15
N PHE A 421 13.72 -32.88 -1.57
CA PHE A 421 14.86 -32.02 -1.30
C PHE A 421 14.55 -31.05 -0.16
N ARG A 422 15.60 -30.56 0.51
CA ARG A 422 15.52 -29.47 1.48
C ARG A 422 15.96 -28.18 0.82
N ILE A 423 15.40 -27.06 1.27
CA ILE A 423 15.79 -25.74 0.76
C ILE A 423 16.58 -25.01 1.84
N TRP A 424 17.66 -24.37 1.41
CA TRP A 424 18.48 -23.48 2.21
C TRP A 424 18.37 -22.06 1.64
N ILE A 425 18.02 -21.10 2.48
CA ILE A 425 17.98 -19.67 2.12
C ILE A 425 18.59 -18.85 3.25
N ASP A 426 19.32 -17.81 2.89
CA ASP A 426 20.06 -16.96 3.83
C ASP A 426 19.16 -16.32 4.89
N ARG A 427 17.93 -15.90 4.55
CA ARG A 427 16.97 -15.32 5.51
C ARG A 427 16.53 -16.25 6.64
N ASP A 428 16.60 -17.56 6.43
CA ASP A 428 16.26 -18.55 7.48
C ASP A 428 17.42 -18.69 8.49
N HIS A 429 18.58 -18.14 8.13
CA HIS A 429 19.82 -18.19 8.89
C HIS A 429 20.31 -16.81 9.34
N SER A 430 19.69 -15.73 8.86
CA SER A 430 19.95 -14.35 9.27
C SER A 430 19.50 -14.05 10.70
N SER A 431 18.81 -14.99 11.37
CA SER A 431 18.35 -14.88 12.77
C SER A 431 19.38 -15.35 13.80
N THR A 432 20.61 -15.68 13.38
CA THR A 432 21.65 -16.24 14.25
C THR A 432 22.91 -15.38 14.20
N ASN A 433 23.48 -15.07 15.36
CA ASN A 433 24.54 -14.10 15.64
C ASN A 433 25.94 -14.44 15.09
N GLU A 434 26.02 -15.26 14.04
CA GLU A 434 27.25 -15.67 13.38
C GLU A 434 27.39 -14.95 12.04
N ASP A 435 28.62 -14.83 11.56
CA ASP A 435 28.92 -14.21 10.27
C ASP A 435 28.03 -14.80 9.17
N ILE A 436 27.07 -14.01 8.69
CA ILE A 436 26.09 -14.44 7.69
C ILE A 436 26.80 -14.94 6.43
N TRP A 437 28.00 -14.41 6.15
CA TRP A 437 28.84 -14.83 5.05
C TRP A 437 29.42 -16.23 5.25
N GLU A 438 29.79 -16.60 6.48
CA GLU A 438 30.21 -17.96 6.82
C GLU A 438 29.05 -18.94 6.69
N LYS A 439 27.82 -18.52 7.03
CA LYS A 439 26.61 -19.35 6.81
C LYS A 439 26.27 -19.51 5.34
N ILE A 440 26.38 -18.44 4.55
CA ILE A 440 26.24 -18.50 3.09
C ILE A 440 27.28 -19.45 2.51
N ALA A 441 28.55 -19.37 2.94
CA ALA A 441 29.59 -20.30 2.53
C ALA A 441 29.27 -21.75 2.92
N LEU A 442 28.75 -21.98 4.13
CA LEU A 442 28.31 -23.29 4.60
C LEU A 442 27.12 -23.82 3.81
N GLY A 443 26.13 -22.97 3.53
CA GLY A 443 24.96 -23.26 2.69
C GLY A 443 25.37 -23.68 1.29
N ILE A 444 26.34 -22.99 0.69
CA ILE A 444 26.95 -23.36 -0.60
C ILE A 444 27.61 -24.74 -0.49
N LYS A 445 28.46 -24.98 0.53
CA LYS A 445 29.21 -26.24 0.70
C LYS A 445 28.30 -27.45 0.95
N GLN A 446 27.18 -27.26 1.64
CA GLN A 446 26.23 -28.33 1.97
C GLN A 446 25.19 -28.60 0.86
N SER A 447 25.03 -27.65 -0.06
CA SER A 447 24.04 -27.77 -1.13
C SER A 447 24.54 -28.60 -2.30
N ARG A 448 23.66 -29.49 -2.79
CA ARG A 448 23.87 -30.21 -4.06
C ARG A 448 23.62 -29.34 -5.28
N LEU A 449 22.80 -28.30 -5.12
CA LEU A 449 22.48 -27.34 -6.16
C LEU A 449 22.35 -25.95 -5.53
N VAL A 450 22.95 -24.95 -6.16
CA VAL A 450 22.76 -23.54 -5.82
C VAL A 450 21.98 -22.89 -6.97
N VAL A 451 20.81 -22.33 -6.67
CA VAL A 451 19.95 -21.61 -7.60
C VAL A 451 20.11 -20.12 -7.34
N CYS A 452 20.67 -19.38 -8.30
CA CYS A 452 20.83 -17.94 -8.19
C CYS A 452 19.67 -17.23 -8.90
N LEU A 453 18.90 -16.42 -8.17
CA LEU A 453 17.84 -15.57 -8.70
C LEU A 453 18.45 -14.21 -9.08
N LEU A 454 18.89 -14.12 -10.33
CA LEU A 454 19.60 -12.95 -10.84
C LEU A 454 18.61 -11.83 -11.20
N SER A 455 18.76 -10.68 -10.57
CA SER A 455 17.98 -9.45 -10.78
C SER A 455 18.89 -8.23 -10.78
N GLN A 456 18.40 -7.05 -11.20
CA GLN A 456 19.18 -5.81 -11.12
C GLN A 456 19.59 -5.48 -9.68
N GLU A 457 18.73 -5.83 -8.73
CA GLU A 457 18.96 -5.66 -7.30
C GLU A 457 20.02 -6.63 -6.77
N TYR A 458 20.07 -7.86 -7.28
CA TYR A 458 21.11 -8.85 -6.98
C TYR A 458 22.50 -8.36 -7.39
N TYR A 459 22.60 -7.64 -8.50
CA TYR A 459 23.85 -7.03 -8.95
C TYR A 459 24.29 -5.84 -8.11
N ASN A 460 23.33 -5.13 -7.50
CA ASN A 460 23.59 -3.91 -6.74
C ASN A 460 23.87 -4.19 -5.25
N SER A 461 23.66 -5.41 -4.77
CA SER A 461 24.05 -5.84 -3.42
C SER A 461 25.55 -6.16 -3.40
N ASN A 462 26.36 -5.30 -2.80
CA ASN A 462 27.82 -5.46 -2.69
C ASN A 462 28.23 -6.82 -2.07
N THR A 463 29.00 -7.61 -2.80
CA THR A 463 29.59 -8.91 -2.38
C THR A 463 31.08 -8.82 -1.99
N GLU A 464 31.63 -7.61 -1.80
CA GLU A 464 33.08 -7.36 -1.75
C GLU A 464 33.82 -7.82 -0.46
N ASN A 465 33.18 -8.51 0.50
CA ASN A 465 33.78 -8.78 1.83
C ASN A 465 34.06 -10.26 2.18
N LEU A 466 34.21 -11.16 1.20
CA LEU A 466 34.45 -12.61 1.46
C LEU A 466 35.93 -13.00 1.29
N ASP A 467 36.58 -13.45 2.36
CA ASP A 467 37.98 -13.93 2.38
C ASP A 467 38.15 -15.44 2.04
N ASP A 468 37.06 -16.18 1.72
CA ASP A 468 37.14 -17.61 1.38
C ASP A 468 37.38 -17.82 -0.14
N SER A 469 38.53 -18.41 -0.49
CA SER A 469 38.99 -18.60 -1.87
C SER A 469 38.07 -19.46 -2.75
N GLU A 470 37.36 -20.44 -2.17
CA GLU A 470 36.44 -21.31 -2.93
C GLU A 470 35.13 -20.58 -3.28
N VAL A 471 34.67 -19.69 -2.39
CA VAL A 471 33.48 -18.86 -2.60
C VAL A 471 33.78 -17.75 -3.61
N GLN A 472 34.97 -17.17 -3.57
CA GLN A 472 35.46 -16.20 -4.56
C GLN A 472 35.55 -16.81 -5.97
N GLU A 473 35.91 -18.09 -6.10
CA GLU A 473 35.95 -18.79 -7.39
C GLU A 473 34.54 -19.10 -7.93
N LEU A 474 33.60 -19.48 -7.05
CA LEU A 474 32.19 -19.66 -7.42
C LEU A 474 31.54 -18.33 -7.86
N LEU A 475 31.78 -17.24 -7.12
CA LEU A 475 31.27 -15.90 -7.45
C LEU A 475 31.86 -15.39 -8.78
N LYS A 476 33.16 -15.61 -9.03
CA LYS A 476 33.77 -15.32 -10.34
C LYS A 476 33.17 -16.15 -11.47
N THR A 477 32.81 -17.40 -11.21
CA THR A 477 32.17 -18.29 -12.20
C THR A 477 30.73 -17.85 -12.50
N ILE A 478 30.01 -17.39 -11.47
CA ILE A 478 28.67 -16.78 -11.58
C ILE A 478 28.77 -15.48 -12.40
N GLU A 479 29.69 -14.57 -12.07
CA GLU A 479 29.94 -13.33 -12.82
C GLU A 479 30.33 -13.58 -14.29
N ALA A 480 31.15 -14.60 -14.56
CA ALA A 480 31.54 -14.99 -15.91
C ALA A 480 30.36 -15.53 -16.72
N THR A 481 29.53 -16.39 -16.11
CA THR A 481 28.31 -16.93 -16.72
C THR A 481 27.31 -15.81 -17.02
N ILE A 482 27.22 -14.83 -16.13
CA ILE A 482 26.35 -13.65 -16.25
C ILE A 482 26.72 -12.76 -17.44
N LYS A 483 28.02 -12.48 -17.64
CA LYS A 483 28.49 -11.69 -18.79
C LYS A 483 28.16 -12.38 -20.12
N VAL A 484 28.20 -13.71 -20.16
CA VAL A 484 27.81 -14.49 -21.34
C VAL A 484 26.31 -14.39 -21.61
N THR A 485 25.46 -14.52 -20.57
CA THR A 485 24.00 -14.44 -20.71
C THR A 485 23.53 -13.04 -21.14
N GLN A 486 24.10 -11.96 -20.61
CA GLN A 486 23.79 -10.59 -21.06
C GLN A 486 24.12 -10.39 -22.54
N THR A 487 25.25 -10.95 -23.00
CA THR A 487 25.65 -10.86 -24.43
C THR A 487 24.68 -11.62 -25.34
N GLN A 488 24.09 -12.73 -24.87
CA GLN A 488 23.13 -13.53 -25.63
C GLN A 488 21.72 -12.92 -25.66
N THR A 489 21.25 -12.31 -24.57
CA THR A 489 19.92 -11.67 -24.51
C THR A 489 19.83 -10.44 -25.42
N TYR A 490 20.92 -9.65 -25.52
CA TYR A 490 21.01 -8.55 -26.49
C TYR A 490 21.00 -9.02 -27.96
N SER A 491 21.47 -10.25 -28.21
CA SER A 491 21.48 -10.84 -29.55
C SER A 491 20.10 -11.39 -29.97
N GLN A 492 19.34 -11.96 -29.02
CA GLN A 492 18.01 -12.52 -29.29
C GLN A 492 16.88 -11.47 -29.36
N GLN A 493 17.02 -10.33 -28.68
CA GLN A 493 16.06 -9.22 -28.81
C GLN A 493 16.11 -8.52 -30.17
N GLN A 494 17.18 -8.69 -30.96
CA GLN A 494 17.23 -8.18 -32.34
C GLN A 494 16.61 -9.13 -33.37
N GLU A 495 16.38 -10.41 -33.05
CA GLU A 495 15.84 -11.40 -34.00
C GLU A 495 14.33 -11.66 -33.83
N THR A 496 13.69 -11.25 -32.73
CA THR A 496 12.30 -11.66 -32.42
C THR A 496 11.22 -10.60 -32.75
N GLU A 497 11.56 -9.46 -33.36
CA GLU A 497 10.58 -8.47 -33.86
C GLU A 497 10.08 -8.72 -35.30
N GLN A 498 10.34 -9.90 -35.88
CA GLN A 498 9.78 -10.31 -37.17
C GLN A 498 9.05 -11.65 -37.08
N HIS A 499 7.77 -11.64 -36.65
CA HIS A 499 6.61 -12.32 -37.29
C HIS A 499 5.45 -12.74 -36.35
N THR A 500 4.27 -12.14 -36.60
CA THR A 500 2.87 -12.69 -36.61
C THR A 500 2.11 -13.17 -35.34
N MET A 501 0.85 -12.70 -35.21
CA MET A 501 -0.31 -13.22 -34.41
C MET A 501 -1.01 -14.42 -35.11
N PRO A 502 -2.14 -15.04 -34.62
CA PRO A 502 -2.91 -14.95 -33.34
C PRO A 502 -3.35 -16.30 -32.66
N MET A 503 -3.97 -16.17 -31.47
CA MET A 503 -4.84 -17.04 -30.60
C MET A 503 -5.35 -18.44 -31.04
N PRO A 504 -5.65 -19.33 -30.05
CA PRO A 504 -7.07 -19.63 -29.69
C PRO A 504 -7.36 -19.92 -28.18
N ALA A 505 -8.63 -19.78 -27.77
CA ALA A 505 -9.26 -20.29 -26.51
C ALA A 505 -9.67 -21.80 -26.66
N PRO A 506 -10.45 -22.52 -25.79
CA PRO A 506 -11.21 -22.20 -24.54
C PRO A 506 -11.25 -23.34 -23.45
N LYS A 507 -12.00 -23.16 -22.32
CA LYS A 507 -13.14 -24.02 -21.83
C LYS A 507 -13.36 -24.05 -20.30
N ASP A 508 -14.64 -23.98 -19.93
CA ASP A 508 -15.24 -23.96 -18.58
C ASP A 508 -15.28 -25.33 -17.87
N ALA A 509 -15.45 -25.31 -16.54
CA ALA A 509 -16.06 -26.39 -15.77
C ALA A 509 -16.94 -25.82 -14.64
N GLU A 510 -18.20 -26.25 -14.64
CA GLU A 510 -19.27 -25.97 -13.67
C GLU A 510 -19.19 -26.97 -12.48
N ILE A 511 -19.72 -26.63 -11.29
CA ILE A 511 -20.64 -27.47 -10.43
C ILE A 511 -20.74 -27.01 -8.93
N ILE A 512 -22.01 -26.69 -8.56
CA ILE A 512 -22.83 -26.95 -7.33
C ILE A 512 -22.57 -26.26 -5.97
N LYS A 513 -23.66 -25.63 -5.46
CA LYS A 513 -23.89 -25.03 -4.13
C LYS A 513 -24.45 -26.01 -3.09
N PRO A 514 -24.24 -25.76 -1.78
CA PRO A 514 -25.11 -26.28 -0.73
C PRO A 514 -25.75 -25.20 0.14
N THR A 515 -27.00 -25.51 0.50
CA THR A 515 -28.11 -24.74 1.08
C THR A 515 -28.28 -24.83 2.62
N ILE A 516 -28.04 -23.79 3.49
CA ILE A 516 -28.70 -23.66 4.85
C ILE A 516 -29.18 -22.26 5.34
N ILE A 517 -30.45 -22.21 5.83
CA ILE A 517 -31.25 -21.13 6.46
C ILE A 517 -31.08 -21.11 7.99
N PHE A 518 -31.07 -19.94 8.67
CA PHE A 518 -31.68 -19.81 10.01
C PHE A 518 -32.34 -18.44 10.30
N ASN A 519 -33.37 -18.56 11.14
CA ASN A 519 -34.41 -17.61 11.52
C ASN A 519 -34.12 -17.02 12.92
N VAL A 520 -34.83 -15.93 13.23
CA VAL A 520 -35.29 -15.49 14.56
C VAL A 520 -34.56 -14.33 15.27
N LYS A 521 -35.32 -13.21 15.33
CA LYS A 521 -35.47 -12.18 16.39
C LYS A 521 -34.53 -10.97 16.45
N LYS A 522 -35.07 -9.89 15.88
CA LYS A 522 -34.91 -8.45 16.22
C LYS A 522 -35.22 -8.14 17.71
N PRO A 523 -34.83 -6.97 18.29
CA PRO A 523 -34.67 -5.65 17.62
C PRO A 523 -33.54 -4.69 18.08
N HIS A 524 -33.23 -3.75 17.16
CA HIS A 524 -32.91 -2.33 17.37
C HIS A 524 -33.36 -1.55 16.08
N GLU A 525 -34.62 -1.78 15.70
CA GLU A 525 -35.34 -1.23 14.53
C GLU A 525 -35.37 0.32 14.59
N GLU A 526 -35.40 1.14 13.52
CA GLU A 526 -36.01 1.02 12.19
C GLU A 526 -35.21 1.92 11.21
N TRP A 527 -34.65 1.34 10.15
CA TRP A 527 -34.61 1.99 8.84
C TRP A 527 -35.55 1.17 7.96
N THR A 528 -36.53 1.83 7.40
CA THR A 528 -37.57 1.27 6.54
C THR A 528 -37.21 1.49 5.08
N VAL A 529 -37.89 0.76 4.19
CA VAL A 529 -37.89 1.04 2.75
C VAL A 529 -38.30 2.50 2.50
N ASP A 530 -39.15 3.07 3.37
CA ASP A 530 -39.55 4.48 3.32
C ASP A 530 -38.42 5.46 3.65
N ASP A 531 -37.43 5.09 4.47
CA ASP A 531 -36.25 5.93 4.76
C ASP A 531 -35.28 5.99 3.57
N ILE A 532 -35.16 4.88 2.84
CA ILE A 532 -34.43 4.82 1.56
C ILE A 532 -35.21 5.61 0.49
N HIS A 533 -36.54 5.46 0.43
CA HIS A 533 -37.40 6.25 -0.45
C HIS A 533 -37.34 7.76 -0.15
N ALA A 534 -37.27 8.17 1.12
CA ALA A 534 -37.09 9.56 1.52
C ALA A 534 -35.69 10.09 1.13
N TRP A 535 -34.64 9.27 1.27
CA TRP A 535 -33.29 9.59 0.80
C TRP A 535 -33.21 9.76 -0.72
N PHE A 536 -33.99 9.00 -1.49
CA PHE A 536 -34.11 9.15 -2.95
C PHE A 536 -35.06 10.29 -3.38
N GLY A 537 -36.15 10.51 -2.65
CA GLY A 537 -37.22 11.47 -2.99
C GLY A 537 -36.87 12.93 -2.72
N ASN A 538 -36.02 13.21 -1.72
CA ASN A 538 -35.75 14.59 -1.27
C ASN A 538 -34.89 15.46 -2.21
N TYR A 539 -34.41 14.93 -3.35
CA TYR A 539 -33.40 15.63 -4.18
C TYR A 539 -33.80 15.96 -5.63
N LYS A 540 -35.06 15.78 -6.06
CA LYS A 540 -35.50 16.00 -7.46
C LYS A 540 -34.63 15.29 -8.52
N VAL A 541 -34.03 14.17 -8.13
CA VAL A 541 -33.24 13.25 -8.97
C VAL A 541 -34.08 12.22 -9.77
N PRO A 542 -35.30 11.82 -9.35
CA PRO A 542 -36.04 10.72 -10.00
C PRO A 542 -36.37 10.94 -11.49
N ASP A 543 -36.83 12.12 -11.90
CA ASP A 543 -37.27 12.34 -13.28
C ASP A 543 -36.13 12.27 -14.31
N THR A 544 -34.94 12.71 -13.90
CA THR A 544 -33.73 12.68 -14.73
C THR A 544 -33.16 11.27 -14.83
N LEU A 545 -33.11 10.53 -13.70
CA LEU A 545 -32.72 9.12 -13.69
C LEU A 545 -33.72 8.24 -14.46
N MET A 546 -35.02 8.49 -14.38
CA MET A 546 -36.00 7.75 -15.16
C MET A 546 -35.74 7.85 -16.68
N LYS A 547 -35.47 9.06 -17.18
CA LYS A 547 -35.19 9.29 -18.60
C LYS A 547 -33.83 8.72 -19.06
N LEU A 548 -32.81 8.80 -18.21
CA LEU A 548 -31.46 8.32 -18.52
C LEU A 548 -31.36 6.79 -18.58
N TYR A 549 -32.17 6.11 -17.75
CA TYR A 549 -32.07 4.68 -17.49
C TYR A 549 -33.28 3.88 -18.00
N ASP A 550 -34.18 4.55 -18.71
CA ASP A 550 -35.42 4.01 -19.29
C ASP A 550 -36.37 3.36 -18.27
N PHE A 551 -36.34 3.83 -17.01
CA PHE A 551 -37.31 3.40 -16.01
C PHE A 551 -38.66 4.04 -16.32
N GLN A 552 -39.70 3.21 -16.44
CA GLN A 552 -41.08 3.61 -16.71
C GLN A 552 -41.73 4.31 -15.51
N SER A 553 -41.18 4.15 -14.30
CA SER A 553 -41.67 4.84 -13.11
C SER A 553 -40.60 5.01 -12.02
N VAL A 554 -40.85 5.95 -11.10
CA VAL A 554 -40.05 6.10 -9.87
C VAL A 554 -40.08 4.82 -9.05
N ALA A 555 -41.22 4.12 -9.03
CA ALA A 555 -41.39 2.84 -8.37
C ALA A 555 -40.47 1.78 -8.99
N GLU A 556 -40.31 1.73 -10.32
CA GLU A 556 -39.40 0.81 -11.00
C GLU A 556 -37.92 1.14 -10.75
N MET A 557 -37.56 2.43 -10.72
CA MET A 557 -36.21 2.86 -10.33
C MET A 557 -35.90 2.48 -8.87
N GLN A 558 -36.88 2.66 -7.99
CA GLN A 558 -36.77 2.29 -6.59
C GLN A 558 -36.77 0.78 -6.39
N GLU A 559 -37.59 0.04 -7.15
CA GLU A 559 -37.61 -1.42 -7.18
C GLU A 559 -36.31 -1.96 -7.74
N TYR A 560 -35.70 -1.33 -8.74
CA TYR A 560 -34.35 -1.65 -9.23
C TYR A 560 -33.26 -1.36 -8.19
N ALA A 561 -33.34 -0.23 -7.47
CA ALA A 561 -32.41 0.09 -6.38
C ALA A 561 -32.58 -0.85 -5.17
N ILE A 562 -33.81 -1.18 -4.81
CA ILE A 562 -34.17 -2.16 -3.78
C ILE A 562 -33.69 -3.54 -4.22
N LYS A 563 -33.96 -3.94 -5.47
CA LYS A 563 -33.53 -5.19 -6.08
C LYS A 563 -32.02 -5.33 -6.10
N LEU A 564 -31.26 -4.28 -6.43
CA LEU A 564 -29.79 -4.27 -6.32
C LEU A 564 -29.30 -4.42 -4.86
N CYS A 565 -30.01 -3.85 -3.90
CA CYS A 565 -29.71 -3.98 -2.46
C CYS A 565 -30.23 -5.31 -1.84
N THR A 566 -31.17 -6.00 -2.50
CA THR A 566 -31.72 -7.28 -2.02
C THR A 566 -31.16 -8.49 -2.76
N ASP A 567 -30.71 -8.34 -4.01
CA ASP A 567 -30.11 -9.42 -4.82
C ASP A 567 -28.70 -9.77 -4.32
N SER A 568 -28.06 -8.94 -3.49
CA SER A 568 -26.86 -9.27 -2.69
C SER A 568 -27.12 -10.35 -1.61
N LYS A 569 -28.38 -10.76 -1.40
CA LYS A 569 -28.79 -11.88 -0.52
C LYS A 569 -29.20 -13.15 -1.25
N THR A 570 -28.71 -13.34 -2.46
CA THR A 570 -28.84 -14.61 -3.21
C THR A 570 -27.42 -14.98 -3.65
N GLU A 571 -26.66 -15.88 -3.02
CA GLU A 571 -27.03 -17.12 -2.35
C GLU A 571 -26.02 -17.46 -1.23
N PHE A 572 -26.50 -17.51 0.01
CA PHE A 572 -26.14 -18.57 0.95
C PHE A 572 -27.47 -19.07 1.45
N ILE A 573 -28.03 -19.98 0.67
CA ILE A 573 -28.26 -21.23 1.34
C ILE A 573 -26.93 -21.92 1.01
#